data_AF-A0A0W0V9W0-F1
#
_entry.id   AF-A0A0W0V9W0-F1
#
_cell.length_a   1.000
_cell.length_b   1.000
_cell.length_c   1.000
_cell.angle_alpha   90.00
_cell.angle_beta   90.00
_cell.angle_gamma   90.00
#
_symmetry.space_group_name_H-M   'P 1'
#
loop_
_entity.id
_entity.type
_entity.pdbx_description
1 polymer ?
#
loop_
_entity_poly.entity_id
_entity_poly.type
_entity_poly.pdbx_seq_one_letter_code
_entity_poly.pdbx_strand_id
1 'polypeptide(L)'
;MTKHLGVGFFEQSEDALLKELSYLNPNELAQQRLISRQLDSLTSLNHLWNNFLKEEYRIYPQNQKSKARERFIKHPECRLPQYVGCDSNGSFWQAEFLKTANHELLNQFTEQQKQLLANHVNILSLISLGFLTLKEAEELTANERENLSKLFTIILNYKVDVESVKQLTPAESWRVKNVIALIDADILTVDQAKALTEDEYTKLHQLTSLITSGQLAVEEVKKFSKSECISLGYTASLIMKGILSIDKAKSLALQKARYLGETTSLIEDGLVNVDEVKSLDSKKFNRMKKLTQVSSLIKSGKLTIEEAKDLTADECELLNNTTPLIKTGHITIEQAKRLTLDESIILNYTASLIESGILSFQQAKKLSLNEAINLNVAAPLILADKLSFEDAKQLTEDERLKLKGIGPLIVAGKLTINEAYELTPEEHLNLNVAAPLIMRSFLDVEAAKKLSDFQRINITSLAKFNLGSVSREDVNLACNARSNKPEPENPDKQFSR
;
A
#
# COMPACT_ATOMS: atom_id res chain seq x y z
N MET A 1 -12.47 25.35 -35.59
CA MET A 1 -12.02 26.22 -36.71
C MET A 1 -10.58 25.86 -37.04
N THR A 2 -10.35 25.00 -38.02
CA THR A 2 -9.00 24.73 -38.54
C THR A 2 -8.55 25.93 -39.36
N LYS A 3 -7.63 26.75 -38.83
CA LYS A 3 -6.96 27.79 -39.61
C LYS A 3 -6.10 27.08 -40.68
N HIS A 4 -6.55 27.12 -41.94
CA HIS A 4 -5.68 26.75 -43.06
C HIS A 4 -4.58 27.79 -43.19
N LEU A 5 -3.33 27.35 -43.04
CA LEU A 5 -2.15 28.18 -43.34
C LEU A 5 -2.20 28.50 -44.85
N GLY A 6 -2.36 29.79 -45.19
CA GLY A 6 -2.49 30.23 -46.57
C GLY A 6 -1.21 30.01 -47.37
N VAL A 7 -1.31 30.05 -48.70
CA VAL A 7 -0.22 29.78 -49.66
C VAL A 7 1.01 30.68 -49.45
N GLY A 8 0.86 31.84 -48.80
CA GLY A 8 1.98 32.73 -48.42
C GLY A 8 2.65 32.45 -47.07
N PHE A 9 2.28 31.39 -46.34
CA PHE A 9 2.84 31.10 -45.00
C PHE A 9 4.34 30.81 -45.07
N PHE A 10 4.79 29.97 -46.01
CA PHE A 10 6.21 29.57 -46.14
C PHE A 10 7.10 30.63 -46.81
N GLU A 11 6.54 31.74 -47.30
CA GLU A 11 7.27 32.87 -47.89
C GLU A 11 7.63 33.95 -46.87
N GLN A 12 7.19 33.79 -45.61
CA GLN A 12 7.48 34.72 -44.52
C GLN A 12 8.91 34.56 -43.97
N SER A 13 9.43 35.60 -43.31
CA SER A 13 10.70 35.51 -42.59
C SER A 13 10.60 34.56 -41.39
N GLU A 14 11.74 33.98 -41.01
CA GLU A 14 11.84 33.02 -39.90
C GLU A 14 11.23 33.55 -38.58
N ASP A 15 11.49 34.83 -38.26
CA ASP A 15 10.96 35.47 -37.05
C ASP A 15 9.44 35.65 -37.08
N ALA A 16 8.87 35.93 -38.26
CA ALA A 16 7.42 36.05 -38.42
C ALA A 16 6.74 34.68 -38.26
N LEU A 17 7.33 33.64 -38.83
CA LEU A 17 6.90 32.25 -38.68
C LEU A 17 6.96 31.79 -37.22
N LEU A 18 8.07 32.06 -36.52
CA LEU A 18 8.23 31.71 -35.11
C LEU A 18 7.19 32.42 -34.22
N LYS A 19 6.85 33.67 -34.54
CA LYS A 19 5.82 34.42 -33.83
C LYS A 19 4.43 33.82 -34.07
N GLU A 20 4.07 33.47 -35.31
CA GLU A 20 2.77 32.83 -35.58
C GLU A 20 2.67 31.44 -34.94
N LEU A 21 3.72 30.63 -35.01
CA LEU A 21 3.79 29.31 -34.39
C LEU A 21 3.70 29.35 -32.86
N SER A 22 4.15 30.44 -32.23
CA SER A 22 4.06 30.61 -30.78
C SER A 22 2.62 30.79 -30.25
N TYR A 23 1.65 31.09 -31.13
CA TYR A 23 0.23 31.19 -30.77
C TYR A 23 -0.53 29.86 -30.91
N LEU A 24 0.11 28.81 -31.42
CA LEU A 24 -0.50 27.49 -31.56
C LEU A 24 -0.28 26.67 -30.29
N ASN A 25 -1.30 25.90 -29.89
CA ASN A 25 -1.11 24.97 -28.78
C ASN A 25 -0.24 23.76 -29.21
N PRO A 26 0.37 23.02 -28.27
CA PRO A 26 1.32 21.95 -28.60
C PRO A 26 0.73 20.82 -29.48
N ASN A 27 -0.57 20.57 -29.40
CA ASN A 27 -1.23 19.55 -30.23
C ASN A 27 -1.43 20.03 -31.67
N GLU A 28 -1.78 21.31 -31.87
CA GLU A 28 -1.84 21.93 -33.18
C GLU A 28 -0.46 21.98 -33.83
N LEU A 29 0.58 22.31 -33.07
CA LEU A 29 1.96 22.35 -33.54
C LEU A 29 2.47 20.94 -33.94
N ALA A 30 2.08 19.89 -33.21
CA ALA A 30 2.44 18.51 -33.51
C ALA A 30 1.71 17.96 -34.74
N GLN A 31 0.46 18.34 -34.97
CA GLN A 31 -0.26 18.01 -36.20
C GLN A 31 0.35 18.72 -37.42
N GLN A 32 0.78 19.98 -37.26
CA GLN A 32 1.41 20.76 -38.33
C GLN A 32 2.86 20.32 -38.62
N ARG A 33 3.59 19.80 -37.62
CA ARG A 33 4.94 19.20 -37.77
C ARG A 33 5.02 18.13 -38.86
N LEU A 34 3.93 17.40 -39.09
CA LEU A 34 3.86 16.33 -40.08
C LEU A 34 3.73 16.83 -41.53
N ILE A 35 3.60 18.16 -41.73
CA ILE A 35 3.19 18.74 -43.01
C ILE A 35 4.36 19.30 -43.83
N SER A 36 5.50 19.71 -43.23
CA SER A 36 6.70 20.08 -44.00
C SER A 36 8.02 20.03 -43.21
N ARG A 37 9.13 19.75 -43.90
CA ARG A 37 10.50 19.75 -43.32
C ARG A 37 10.92 21.11 -42.76
N GLN A 38 10.41 22.19 -43.35
CA GLN A 38 10.70 23.56 -42.91
C GLN A 38 10.04 23.85 -41.56
N LEU A 39 8.83 23.32 -41.33
CA LEU A 39 8.18 23.42 -40.02
C LEU A 39 8.89 22.56 -38.97
N ASP A 40 9.40 21.39 -39.37
CA ASP A 40 10.13 20.50 -38.48
C ASP A 40 11.44 21.14 -37.99
N SER A 41 12.17 21.83 -38.88
CA SER A 41 13.37 22.59 -38.48
C SER A 41 13.02 23.77 -37.56
N LEU A 42 11.97 24.54 -37.86
CA LEU A 42 11.58 25.70 -37.04
C LEU A 42 11.06 25.30 -35.65
N THR A 43 10.28 24.21 -35.57
CA THR A 43 9.79 23.67 -34.29
C THR A 43 10.86 22.92 -33.50
N SER A 44 12.08 22.78 -34.03
CA SER A 44 13.24 22.25 -33.29
C SER A 44 14.12 23.36 -32.68
N LEU A 45 13.84 24.64 -32.99
CA LEU A 45 14.61 25.77 -32.47
C LEU A 45 14.30 26.04 -31.00
N ASN A 46 15.37 26.16 -30.20
CA ASN A 46 15.30 26.44 -28.75
C ASN A 46 14.51 27.72 -28.42
N HIS A 47 14.50 28.71 -29.32
CA HIS A 47 13.84 30.00 -29.11
C HIS A 47 12.30 29.86 -29.02
N LEU A 48 11.70 29.00 -29.84
CA LEU A 48 10.24 28.73 -29.81
C LEU A 48 9.81 28.13 -28.47
N TRP A 49 10.56 27.12 -28.00
CA TRP A 49 10.29 26.43 -26.73
C TRP A 49 10.57 27.29 -25.51
N ASN A 50 11.57 28.17 -25.59
CA ASN A 50 11.84 29.16 -24.54
C ASN A 50 10.69 30.18 -24.40
N ASN A 51 9.92 30.45 -25.46
CA ASN A 51 8.71 31.28 -25.37
C ASN A 51 7.54 30.52 -24.75
N PHE A 52 7.35 29.21 -25.03
CA PHE A 52 6.37 28.39 -24.30
C PHE A 52 6.67 28.28 -22.80
N LEU A 53 7.95 28.24 -22.43
CA LEU A 53 8.39 28.20 -21.02
C LEU A 53 8.31 29.57 -20.32
N LYS A 54 8.00 30.66 -21.05
CA LYS A 54 7.73 31.98 -20.48
C LYS A 54 6.25 32.19 -20.13
N GLU A 55 5.34 31.32 -20.56
CA GLU A 55 3.95 31.41 -20.12
C GLU A 55 3.88 31.25 -18.60
N GLU A 56 3.04 32.09 -17.96
CA GLU A 56 3.04 32.47 -16.55
C GLU A 56 2.79 31.33 -15.53
N TYR A 57 2.77 30.06 -15.93
CA TYR A 57 2.31 28.94 -15.10
C TYR A 57 3.35 27.82 -14.87
N ARG A 58 4.65 28.02 -15.16
CA ARG A 58 5.70 27.05 -14.77
C ARG A 58 6.90 27.74 -14.12
N ILE A 59 6.86 27.90 -12.81
CA ILE A 59 7.99 28.43 -12.02
C ILE A 59 8.92 27.28 -11.64
N TYR A 60 9.96 27.04 -12.44
CA TYR A 60 11.13 26.26 -11.98
C TYR A 60 12.19 27.23 -11.41
N PRO A 61 12.77 26.94 -10.23
CA PRO A 61 13.93 27.66 -9.71
C PRO A 61 15.08 27.67 -10.74
N GLN A 62 15.82 28.78 -10.84
CA GLN A 62 16.81 29.03 -11.89
C GLN A 62 17.88 27.92 -12.00
N ASN A 63 18.26 27.32 -10.87
CA ASN A 63 19.23 26.21 -10.76
C ASN A 63 18.67 24.84 -11.18
N GLN A 64 17.35 24.69 -11.33
CA GLN A 64 16.71 23.44 -11.73
C GLN A 64 16.28 23.44 -13.20
N LYS A 65 16.25 24.61 -13.87
CA LYS A 65 15.87 24.74 -15.29
C LYS A 65 16.68 23.85 -16.22
N SER A 66 17.98 23.66 -15.96
CA SER A 66 18.85 22.82 -16.81
C SER A 66 18.55 21.32 -16.63
N LYS A 67 18.32 20.86 -15.39
CA LYS A 67 17.96 19.47 -15.09
C LYS A 67 16.53 19.13 -15.54
N ALA A 68 15.61 20.07 -15.35
CA ALA A 68 14.24 19.97 -15.87
C ALA A 68 14.26 19.86 -17.40
N ARG A 69 15.08 20.68 -18.08
CA ARG A 69 15.28 20.62 -19.54
C ARG A 69 15.89 19.29 -20.02
N GLU A 70 16.92 18.79 -19.34
CA GLU A 70 17.56 17.52 -19.72
C GLU A 70 16.60 16.32 -19.56
N ARG A 71 15.80 16.32 -18.49
CA ARG A 71 14.77 15.31 -18.26
C ARG A 71 13.56 15.47 -19.20
N PHE A 72 13.18 16.70 -19.53
CA PHE A 72 12.11 17.04 -20.48
C PHE A 72 12.41 16.56 -21.90
N ILE A 73 13.68 16.56 -22.32
CA ILE A 73 14.12 16.03 -23.61
C ILE A 73 14.13 14.50 -23.61
N LYS A 74 14.43 13.86 -22.47
CA LYS A 74 14.57 12.39 -22.34
C LYS A 74 13.23 11.66 -22.15
N HIS A 75 12.23 12.27 -21.51
CA HIS A 75 10.97 11.62 -21.14
C HIS A 75 9.73 12.41 -21.62
N PRO A 76 9.43 12.33 -22.92
CA PRO A 76 8.26 12.97 -23.52
C PRO A 76 6.89 12.46 -23.01
N GLU A 77 6.83 11.37 -22.26
CA GLU A 77 5.63 10.82 -21.65
C GLU A 77 5.20 11.56 -20.37
N CYS A 78 6.11 12.33 -19.75
CA CYS A 78 5.81 13.22 -18.63
C CYS A 78 5.03 14.50 -19.05
N ARG A 79 4.49 14.52 -20.28
CA ARG A 79 3.94 15.69 -20.96
C ARG A 79 2.60 16.20 -20.43
N LEU A 80 1.88 15.47 -19.57
CA LEU A 80 0.55 15.86 -19.09
C LEU A 80 0.29 15.37 -17.65
N PRO A 81 -0.46 16.11 -16.81
CA PRO A 81 -0.93 15.65 -15.50
C PRO A 81 -1.67 14.30 -15.53
N GLN A 82 -2.18 13.89 -16.70
CA GLN A 82 -2.89 12.63 -16.91
C GLN A 82 -1.99 11.40 -17.18
N TYR A 83 -0.66 11.54 -17.17
CA TYR A 83 0.29 10.43 -17.28
C TYR A 83 1.32 10.41 -16.15
N VAL A 84 0.81 10.50 -14.91
CA VAL A 84 1.57 10.10 -13.72
C VAL A 84 1.65 8.57 -13.69
N GLY A 85 2.58 8.02 -14.47
CA GLY A 85 2.99 6.62 -14.38
C GLY A 85 4.22 6.47 -13.48
N CYS A 86 4.37 5.28 -12.89
CA CYS A 86 5.63 4.87 -12.29
C CYS A 86 6.77 4.98 -13.31
N ASP A 87 7.95 5.41 -12.89
CA ASP A 87 9.14 5.13 -13.69
C ASP A 87 9.36 3.60 -13.79
N SER A 88 10.33 3.17 -14.60
CA SER A 88 10.69 1.75 -14.73
C SER A 88 11.13 1.08 -13.42
N ASN A 89 11.26 1.85 -12.33
CA ASN A 89 11.67 1.41 -11.00
C ASN A 89 10.51 1.48 -9.96
N GLY A 90 9.29 1.83 -10.36
CA GLY A 90 8.13 1.87 -9.46
C GLY A 90 8.00 3.15 -8.63
N SER A 91 8.74 4.22 -8.93
CA SER A 91 8.70 5.47 -8.17
C SER A 91 7.46 6.32 -8.51
N PHE A 92 6.67 6.67 -7.50
CA PHE A 92 5.51 7.57 -7.65
C PHE A 92 5.94 9.04 -7.54
N TRP A 93 6.11 9.70 -8.69
CA TRP A 93 6.46 11.12 -8.79
C TRP A 93 5.51 12.06 -8.01
N GLN A 94 4.25 11.67 -7.84
CA GLN A 94 3.23 12.47 -7.15
C GLN A 94 3.47 12.56 -5.64
N ALA A 95 4.01 11.51 -5.02
CA ALA A 95 4.19 11.47 -3.57
C ALA A 95 5.32 12.40 -3.10
N GLU A 96 6.45 12.43 -3.81
CA GLU A 96 7.60 13.26 -3.45
C GLU A 96 7.31 14.75 -3.73
N PHE A 97 6.68 15.08 -4.86
CA PHE A 97 6.20 16.44 -5.14
C PHE A 97 5.20 16.94 -4.09
N LEU A 98 4.17 16.14 -3.79
CA LEU A 98 3.17 16.47 -2.78
C LEU A 98 3.80 16.67 -1.40
N LYS A 99 4.79 15.87 -1.06
CA LYS A 99 5.48 15.95 0.22
C LYS A 99 6.33 17.21 0.36
N THR A 100 7.11 17.58 -0.67
CA THR A 100 7.89 18.83 -0.67
C THR A 100 6.96 20.04 -0.65
N ALA A 101 5.92 20.05 -1.49
CA ALA A 101 4.94 21.14 -1.55
C ALA A 101 4.17 21.29 -0.24
N ASN A 102 3.71 20.18 0.36
CA ASN A 102 3.05 20.18 1.68
C ASN A 102 3.96 20.74 2.77
N HIS A 103 5.26 20.39 2.75
CA HIS A 103 6.22 20.87 3.74
C HIS A 103 6.51 22.37 3.60
N GLU A 104 6.64 22.88 2.37
CA GLU A 104 6.81 24.32 2.12
C GLU A 104 5.55 25.11 2.51
N LEU A 105 4.36 24.61 2.22
CA LEU A 105 3.08 25.19 2.63
C LEU A 105 2.89 25.18 4.15
N LEU A 106 3.21 24.07 4.82
CA LEU A 106 3.16 23.98 6.29
C LEU A 106 4.02 25.06 6.95
N ASN A 107 5.18 25.40 6.40
CA ASN A 107 6.05 26.46 6.94
C ASN A 107 5.48 27.88 6.78
N GLN A 108 4.49 28.06 5.90
CA GLN A 108 3.81 29.35 5.70
C GLN A 108 2.57 29.52 6.59
N PHE A 109 2.13 28.46 7.27
CA PHE A 109 0.93 28.47 8.11
C PHE A 109 1.22 28.93 9.55
N THR A 110 0.24 29.58 10.15
CA THR A 110 0.21 29.87 11.60
C THR A 110 0.08 28.58 12.40
N GLU A 111 0.45 28.62 13.68
CA GLU A 111 0.36 27.45 14.57
C GLU A 111 -1.07 26.91 14.71
N GLN A 112 -2.07 27.80 14.69
CA GLN A 112 -3.49 27.43 14.72
C GLN A 112 -3.93 26.71 13.43
N GLN A 113 -3.45 27.17 12.26
CA GLN A 113 -3.71 26.53 10.96
C GLN A 113 -3.04 25.15 10.86
N LYS A 114 -1.79 25.04 11.34
CA LYS A 114 -1.07 23.75 11.41
C LYS A 114 -1.82 22.75 12.29
N GLN A 115 -2.32 23.17 13.45
CA GLN A 115 -3.07 22.29 14.36
C GLN A 115 -4.42 21.84 13.76
N LEU A 116 -5.09 22.71 13.01
CA LEU A 116 -6.34 22.39 12.29
C LEU A 116 -6.13 21.36 11.16
N LEU A 117 -4.99 21.43 10.45
CA LEU A 117 -4.69 20.62 9.26
C LEU A 117 -3.77 19.41 9.54
N ALA A 118 -3.14 19.34 10.72
CA ALA A 118 -2.20 18.28 11.09
C ALA A 118 -2.78 16.86 11.00
N ASN A 119 -4.09 16.72 11.16
CA ASN A 119 -4.80 15.44 11.07
C ASN A 119 -5.37 15.14 9.68
N HIS A 120 -5.17 16.03 8.70
CA HIS A 120 -5.80 15.97 7.39
C HIS A 120 -4.78 16.12 6.25
N VAL A 121 -3.83 15.18 6.18
CA VAL A 121 -2.78 15.10 5.13
C VAL A 121 -3.35 15.21 3.71
N ASN A 122 -4.54 14.68 3.48
CA ASN A 122 -5.23 14.75 2.20
C ASN A 122 -5.66 16.18 1.84
N ILE A 123 -6.11 16.99 2.81
CA ILE A 123 -6.49 18.39 2.59
C ILE A 123 -5.25 19.23 2.26
N LEU A 124 -4.15 19.03 2.99
CA LEU A 124 -2.87 19.67 2.67
C LEU A 124 -2.45 19.37 1.23
N SER A 125 -2.60 18.10 0.82
CA SER A 125 -2.25 17.67 -0.53
C SER A 125 -3.12 18.32 -1.60
N LEU A 126 -4.41 18.54 -1.33
CA LEU A 126 -5.29 19.32 -2.23
C LEU A 126 -4.85 20.79 -2.33
N ILE A 127 -4.41 21.39 -1.23
CA ILE A 127 -3.89 22.77 -1.24
C ILE A 127 -2.61 22.86 -2.09
N SER A 128 -1.68 21.94 -1.86
CA SER A 128 -0.40 21.87 -2.59
C SER A 128 -0.56 21.67 -4.10
N LEU A 129 -1.63 20.98 -4.52
CA LEU A 129 -1.95 20.79 -5.93
C LEU A 129 -2.80 21.93 -6.51
N GLY A 130 -3.12 22.95 -5.72
CA GLY A 130 -3.91 24.10 -6.15
C GLY A 130 -5.41 23.81 -6.32
N PHE A 131 -5.89 22.67 -5.80
CA PHE A 131 -7.32 22.33 -5.79
C PHE A 131 -8.10 23.06 -4.71
N LEU A 132 -7.40 23.52 -3.67
CA LEU A 132 -7.94 24.34 -2.59
C LEU A 132 -6.95 25.46 -2.27
N THR A 133 -7.45 26.63 -1.93
CA THR A 133 -6.65 27.65 -1.26
C THR A 133 -6.62 27.39 0.25
N LEU A 134 -5.63 27.95 0.94
CA LEU A 134 -5.58 27.91 2.41
C LEU A 134 -6.85 28.48 3.04
N LYS A 135 -7.33 29.61 2.50
CA LYS A 135 -8.54 30.27 2.97
C LYS A 135 -9.78 29.38 2.82
N GLU A 136 -9.94 28.74 1.67
CA GLU A 136 -11.04 27.79 1.46
C GLU A 136 -10.93 26.60 2.41
N ALA A 137 -9.73 26.09 2.67
CA ALA A 137 -9.51 24.96 3.58
C ALA A 137 -9.88 25.29 5.05
N GLU A 138 -9.67 26.53 5.48
CA GLU A 138 -10.07 27.02 6.81
C GLU A 138 -11.59 27.17 6.96
N GLU A 139 -12.25 27.58 5.88
CA GLU A 139 -13.70 27.79 5.82
C GLU A 139 -14.48 26.46 5.71
N LEU A 140 -13.80 25.34 5.45
CA LEU A 140 -14.44 24.02 5.38
C LEU A 140 -15.08 23.61 6.71
N THR A 141 -16.35 23.24 6.63
CA THR A 141 -17.06 22.51 7.67
C THR A 141 -16.40 21.16 7.96
N ALA A 142 -16.71 20.56 9.12
CA ALA A 142 -16.19 19.24 9.47
C ALA A 142 -16.59 18.16 8.44
N ASN A 143 -17.80 18.23 7.91
CA ASN A 143 -18.31 17.29 6.89
C ASN A 143 -17.55 17.43 5.56
N GLU A 144 -17.32 18.66 5.09
CA GLU A 144 -16.57 18.90 3.85
C GLU A 144 -15.12 18.41 3.97
N ARG A 145 -14.46 18.67 5.10
CA ARG A 145 -13.11 18.14 5.37
C ARG A 145 -13.10 16.61 5.35
N GLU A 146 -14.09 15.99 5.96
CA GLU A 146 -14.19 14.54 5.98
C GLU A 146 -14.44 13.95 4.58
N ASN A 147 -15.32 14.57 3.78
CA ASN A 147 -15.60 14.16 2.41
C ASN A 147 -14.36 14.26 1.51
N LEU A 148 -13.71 15.42 1.52
CA LEU A 148 -12.50 15.69 0.74
C LEU A 148 -11.35 14.77 1.16
N SER A 149 -11.22 14.50 2.46
CA SER A 149 -10.23 13.54 2.96
C SER A 149 -10.53 12.11 2.50
N LYS A 150 -11.78 11.64 2.61
CA LYS A 150 -12.19 10.27 2.22
C LYS A 150 -12.15 10.02 0.72
N LEU A 151 -12.46 11.04 -0.09
CA LEU A 151 -12.58 10.94 -1.55
C LEU A 151 -11.40 11.58 -2.28
N PHE A 152 -10.32 11.89 -1.56
CA PHE A 152 -9.09 12.48 -2.09
C PHE A 152 -8.58 11.80 -3.36
N THR A 153 -8.55 10.46 -3.38
CA THR A 153 -8.08 9.70 -4.54
C THR A 153 -8.90 9.97 -5.80
N ILE A 154 -10.22 10.13 -5.68
CA ILE A 154 -11.11 10.43 -6.82
C ILE A 154 -10.83 11.83 -7.38
N ILE A 155 -10.62 12.80 -6.48
CA ILE A 155 -10.30 14.19 -6.85
C ILE A 155 -8.95 14.24 -7.59
N LEU A 156 -7.94 13.51 -7.10
CA LEU A 156 -6.63 13.43 -7.75
C LEU A 156 -6.67 12.79 -9.13
N ASN A 157 -7.53 11.79 -9.30
CA ASN A 157 -7.74 11.15 -10.60
C ASN A 157 -8.57 12.04 -11.55
N TYR A 158 -8.86 13.29 -11.16
CA TYR A 158 -9.69 14.28 -11.87
C TYR A 158 -11.08 13.75 -12.26
N LYS A 159 -11.57 12.73 -11.55
CA LYS A 159 -12.88 12.13 -11.85
C LYS A 159 -14.02 12.99 -11.33
N VAL A 160 -13.74 13.88 -10.37
CA VAL A 160 -14.70 14.81 -9.77
C VAL A 160 -14.00 16.09 -9.34
N ASP A 161 -14.66 17.22 -9.50
CA ASP A 161 -14.20 18.49 -8.96
C ASP A 161 -14.39 18.57 -7.43
N VAL A 162 -13.55 19.36 -6.78
CA VAL A 162 -13.57 19.56 -5.32
C VAL A 162 -14.93 20.05 -4.83
N GLU A 163 -15.59 20.92 -5.58
CA GLU A 163 -16.83 21.57 -5.16
C GLU A 163 -17.99 20.57 -5.11
N SER A 164 -18.08 19.69 -6.11
CA SER A 164 -19.00 18.56 -6.13
C SER A 164 -18.80 17.59 -4.97
N VAL A 165 -17.57 17.46 -4.43
CA VAL A 165 -17.28 16.62 -3.27
C VAL A 165 -17.64 17.31 -1.95
N LYS A 166 -17.43 18.62 -1.83
CA LYS A 166 -17.83 19.41 -0.65
C LYS A 166 -19.34 19.33 -0.42
N GLN A 167 -20.13 19.46 -1.49
CA GLN A 167 -21.59 19.48 -1.43
C GLN A 167 -22.24 18.13 -1.09
N LEU A 168 -21.46 17.06 -0.96
CA LEU A 168 -21.97 15.75 -0.57
C LEU A 168 -22.53 15.76 0.87
N THR A 169 -23.77 15.32 1.00
CA THR A 169 -24.31 14.94 2.31
C THR A 169 -23.51 13.76 2.89
N PRO A 170 -23.50 13.55 4.22
CA PRO A 170 -22.83 12.40 4.84
C PRO A 170 -23.24 11.05 4.22
N ALA A 171 -24.53 10.89 3.88
CA ALA A 171 -25.07 9.68 3.28
C ALA A 171 -24.59 9.48 1.82
N GLU A 172 -24.51 10.55 1.02
CA GLU A 172 -23.96 10.47 -0.34
C GLU A 172 -22.46 10.19 -0.33
N SER A 173 -21.72 10.87 0.53
CA SER A 173 -20.28 10.64 0.73
C SER A 173 -19.99 9.19 1.10
N TRP A 174 -20.77 8.63 2.02
CA TRP A 174 -20.67 7.23 2.39
C TRP A 174 -20.97 6.31 1.19
N ARG A 175 -21.99 6.59 0.39
CA ARG A 175 -22.32 5.80 -0.82
C ARG A 175 -21.19 5.84 -1.84
N VAL A 176 -20.73 7.03 -2.21
CA VAL A 176 -19.62 7.24 -3.16
C VAL A 176 -18.37 6.50 -2.69
N LYS A 177 -18.03 6.59 -1.41
CA LYS A 177 -16.88 5.88 -0.84
C LYS A 177 -16.98 4.37 -1.00
N ASN A 178 -18.15 3.78 -0.78
CA ASN A 178 -18.32 2.32 -0.83
C ASN A 178 -18.22 1.75 -2.26
N VAL A 179 -18.47 2.58 -3.28
CA VAL A 179 -18.31 2.18 -4.70
C VAL A 179 -17.14 2.89 -5.38
N ILE A 180 -16.19 3.43 -4.61
CA ILE A 180 -15.03 4.18 -5.14
C ILE A 180 -14.26 3.40 -6.20
N ALA A 181 -14.08 2.09 -6.00
CA ALA A 181 -13.39 1.23 -6.96
C ALA A 181 -14.13 1.12 -8.32
N LEU A 182 -15.46 1.25 -8.34
CA LEU A 182 -16.24 1.30 -9.58
C LEU A 182 -16.08 2.65 -10.28
N ILE A 183 -15.96 3.73 -9.52
CA ILE A 183 -15.66 5.07 -10.06
C ILE A 183 -14.24 5.10 -10.61
N ASP A 184 -13.27 4.56 -9.88
CA ASP A 184 -11.87 4.45 -10.31
C ASP A 184 -11.71 3.57 -11.56
N ALA A 185 -12.60 2.61 -11.77
CA ALA A 185 -12.67 1.80 -12.99
C ALA A 185 -13.48 2.42 -14.14
N ASP A 186 -13.97 3.65 -13.99
CA ASP A 186 -14.83 4.36 -14.98
C ASP A 186 -16.16 3.64 -15.28
N ILE A 187 -16.64 2.85 -14.32
CA ILE A 187 -17.90 2.10 -14.42
C ILE A 187 -19.08 2.93 -13.90
N LEU A 188 -18.84 3.77 -12.90
CA LEU A 188 -19.82 4.71 -12.35
C LEU A 188 -19.25 6.12 -12.32
N THR A 189 -20.11 7.10 -12.59
CA THR A 189 -19.83 8.49 -12.22
C THR A 189 -20.16 8.74 -10.76
N VAL A 190 -19.62 9.81 -10.18
CA VAL A 190 -19.96 10.18 -8.81
C VAL A 190 -21.42 10.59 -8.66
N ASP A 191 -22.01 11.23 -9.66
CA ASP A 191 -23.45 11.53 -9.62
C ASP A 191 -24.32 10.26 -9.65
N GLN A 192 -23.93 9.25 -10.45
CA GLN A 192 -24.60 7.94 -10.40
C GLN A 192 -24.44 7.28 -9.04
N ALA A 193 -23.25 7.35 -8.42
CA ALA A 193 -23.00 6.79 -7.10
C ALA A 193 -23.80 7.50 -5.98
N LYS A 194 -23.95 8.83 -6.06
CA LYS A 194 -24.81 9.62 -5.16
C LYS A 194 -26.28 9.21 -5.27
N ALA A 195 -26.74 8.85 -6.46
CA ALA A 195 -28.13 8.48 -6.73
C ALA A 195 -28.50 7.06 -6.27
N LEU A 196 -27.52 6.21 -5.93
CA LEU A 196 -27.77 4.82 -5.52
C LEU A 196 -28.60 4.74 -4.24
N THR A 197 -29.61 3.88 -4.21
CA THR A 197 -30.31 3.52 -2.98
C THR A 197 -29.41 2.70 -2.04
N GLU A 198 -29.85 2.49 -0.79
CA GLU A 198 -29.04 1.73 0.17
C GLU A 198 -28.80 0.27 -0.24
N ASP A 199 -29.84 -0.34 -0.81
CA ASP A 199 -29.78 -1.70 -1.32
C ASP A 199 -28.85 -1.80 -2.53
N GLU A 200 -28.93 -0.85 -3.47
CA GLU A 200 -28.10 -0.86 -4.68
C GLU A 200 -26.61 -0.71 -4.38
N TYR A 201 -26.20 0.26 -3.56
CA TYR A 201 -24.78 0.38 -3.25
C TYR A 201 -24.27 -0.87 -2.52
N THR A 202 -25.08 -1.50 -1.67
CA THR A 202 -24.65 -2.67 -0.89
C THR A 202 -24.35 -3.83 -1.82
N LYS A 203 -25.23 -4.05 -2.81
CA LYS A 203 -25.06 -5.07 -3.85
C LYS A 203 -23.81 -4.79 -4.70
N LEU A 204 -23.64 -3.54 -5.14
CA LEU A 204 -22.50 -3.14 -5.97
C LEU A 204 -21.19 -3.25 -5.21
N HIS A 205 -21.14 -2.79 -3.96
CA HIS A 205 -19.97 -2.92 -3.09
C HIS A 205 -19.58 -4.39 -2.93
N GLN A 206 -20.53 -5.25 -2.60
CA GLN A 206 -20.30 -6.68 -2.40
C GLN A 206 -19.76 -7.39 -3.65
N LEU A 207 -20.16 -6.94 -4.85
CA LEU A 207 -19.76 -7.54 -6.12
C LEU A 207 -18.73 -6.72 -6.90
N THR A 208 -18.09 -5.75 -6.24
CA THR A 208 -17.13 -4.83 -6.87
C THR A 208 -16.10 -5.56 -7.73
N SER A 209 -15.50 -6.64 -7.22
CA SER A 209 -14.47 -7.41 -7.95
C SER A 209 -14.98 -8.08 -9.24
N LEU A 210 -16.23 -8.55 -9.26
CA LEU A 210 -16.84 -9.13 -10.46
C LEU A 210 -17.22 -8.06 -11.47
N ILE A 211 -17.64 -6.88 -11.00
CA ILE A 211 -17.98 -5.76 -11.87
C ILE A 211 -16.71 -5.18 -12.50
N THR A 212 -15.67 -4.91 -11.70
CA THR A 212 -14.40 -4.34 -12.20
C THR A 212 -13.62 -5.29 -13.10
N SER A 213 -13.81 -6.61 -12.95
CA SER A 213 -13.26 -7.61 -13.89
C SER A 213 -14.10 -7.81 -15.15
N GLY A 214 -15.18 -7.05 -15.32
CA GLY A 214 -16.06 -7.13 -16.49
C GLY A 214 -16.96 -8.37 -16.54
N GLN A 215 -17.05 -9.14 -15.45
CA GLN A 215 -17.89 -10.34 -15.38
C GLN A 215 -19.37 -10.01 -15.16
N LEU A 216 -19.68 -8.84 -14.60
CA LEU A 216 -21.04 -8.38 -14.30
C LEU A 216 -21.23 -6.93 -14.70
N ALA A 217 -22.38 -6.61 -15.29
CA ALA A 217 -22.80 -5.22 -15.49
C ALA A 217 -23.51 -4.66 -14.24
N VAL A 218 -23.34 -3.37 -13.96
CA VAL A 218 -24.00 -2.66 -12.85
C VAL A 218 -25.53 -2.86 -12.88
N GLU A 219 -26.13 -2.71 -14.07
CA GLU A 219 -27.58 -2.82 -14.26
C GLU A 219 -28.12 -4.24 -14.04
N GLU A 220 -27.28 -5.26 -14.16
CA GLU A 220 -27.64 -6.62 -13.78
C GLU A 220 -27.60 -6.79 -12.26
N VAL A 221 -26.53 -6.32 -11.62
CA VAL A 221 -26.33 -6.44 -10.17
C VAL A 221 -27.47 -5.78 -9.39
N LYS A 222 -27.98 -4.63 -9.84
CA LYS A 222 -29.12 -3.94 -9.21
C LYS A 222 -30.36 -4.85 -9.11
N LYS A 223 -30.57 -5.72 -10.10
CA LYS A 223 -31.73 -6.63 -10.19
C LYS A 223 -31.60 -7.89 -9.33
N PHE A 224 -30.40 -8.19 -8.81
CA PHE A 224 -30.19 -9.40 -8.02
C PHE A 224 -30.88 -9.29 -6.67
N SER A 225 -31.36 -10.43 -6.16
CA SER A 225 -31.76 -10.55 -4.77
C SER A 225 -30.56 -10.46 -3.83
N LYS A 226 -30.81 -10.12 -2.57
CA LYS A 226 -29.76 -10.07 -1.53
C LYS A 226 -29.02 -11.41 -1.39
N SER A 227 -29.74 -12.54 -1.49
CA SER A 227 -29.15 -13.88 -1.42
C SER A 227 -28.23 -14.18 -2.60
N GLU A 228 -28.59 -13.76 -3.81
CA GLU A 228 -27.74 -13.93 -4.99
C GLU A 228 -26.45 -13.13 -4.86
N CYS A 229 -26.52 -11.88 -4.42
CA CYS A 229 -25.32 -11.06 -4.18
C CYS A 229 -24.40 -11.66 -3.12
N ILE A 230 -24.96 -12.22 -2.04
CA ILE A 230 -24.17 -12.91 -1.03
C ILE A 230 -23.49 -14.15 -1.60
N SER A 231 -24.22 -14.95 -2.37
CA SER A 231 -23.67 -16.16 -2.99
C SER A 231 -22.54 -15.84 -3.98
N LEU A 232 -22.76 -14.85 -4.85
CA LEU A 232 -21.77 -14.37 -5.80
C LEU A 232 -20.55 -13.78 -5.10
N GLY A 233 -20.76 -13.01 -4.02
CA GLY A 233 -19.68 -12.44 -3.22
C GLY A 233 -18.76 -13.52 -2.61
N TYR A 234 -19.35 -14.57 -2.02
CA TYR A 234 -18.56 -15.69 -1.48
C TYR A 234 -17.78 -16.45 -2.56
N THR A 235 -18.30 -16.51 -3.78
CA THR A 235 -17.73 -17.31 -4.87
C THR A 235 -16.99 -16.49 -5.92
N ALA A 236 -16.78 -15.18 -5.69
CA ALA A 236 -16.23 -14.25 -6.66
C ALA A 236 -14.86 -14.70 -7.22
N SER A 237 -13.97 -15.21 -6.37
CA SER A 237 -12.65 -15.71 -6.83
C SER A 237 -12.79 -16.85 -7.84
N LEU A 238 -13.64 -17.83 -7.54
CA LEU A 238 -13.88 -18.98 -8.43
C LEU A 238 -14.50 -18.56 -9.75
N ILE A 239 -15.37 -17.54 -9.74
CA ILE A 239 -15.95 -16.97 -10.97
C ILE A 239 -14.88 -16.25 -11.80
N MET A 240 -14.07 -15.39 -11.18
CA MET A 240 -12.98 -14.67 -11.88
C MET A 240 -11.95 -15.64 -12.48
N LYS A 241 -11.75 -16.81 -11.89
CA LYS A 241 -10.87 -17.87 -12.41
C LYS A 241 -11.57 -18.77 -13.45
N GLY A 242 -12.84 -18.55 -13.76
CA GLY A 242 -13.63 -19.34 -14.71
C GLY A 242 -13.99 -20.76 -14.20
N ILE A 243 -13.78 -21.04 -12.91
CA ILE A 243 -14.05 -22.36 -12.31
C ILE A 243 -15.55 -22.54 -12.03
N LEU A 244 -16.25 -21.46 -11.68
CA LEU A 244 -17.68 -21.45 -11.39
C LEU A 244 -18.39 -20.40 -12.25
N SER A 245 -19.44 -20.79 -12.97
CA SER A 245 -20.27 -19.83 -13.71
C SER A 245 -21.16 -19.00 -12.77
N ILE A 246 -21.45 -17.75 -13.14
CA ILE A 246 -22.36 -16.84 -12.42
C ILE A 246 -23.73 -17.48 -12.14
N ASP A 247 -24.34 -18.15 -13.11
CA ASP A 247 -25.67 -18.76 -12.93
C ASP A 247 -25.66 -19.87 -11.88
N LYS A 248 -24.65 -20.75 -11.95
CA LYS A 248 -24.45 -21.76 -10.91
C LYS A 248 -24.24 -21.11 -9.54
N ALA A 249 -23.42 -20.06 -9.46
CA ALA A 249 -23.17 -19.35 -8.21
C ALA A 249 -24.45 -18.75 -7.62
N LYS A 250 -25.26 -18.06 -8.43
CA LYS A 250 -26.56 -17.51 -8.00
C LYS A 250 -27.52 -18.56 -7.45
N SER A 251 -27.57 -19.74 -8.08
CA SER A 251 -28.48 -20.82 -7.68
C SER A 251 -28.07 -21.55 -6.39
N LEU A 252 -26.91 -21.26 -5.82
CA LEU A 252 -26.44 -21.94 -4.62
C LEU A 252 -27.22 -21.50 -3.38
N ALA A 253 -27.55 -22.48 -2.54
CA ALA A 253 -27.89 -22.20 -1.16
C ALA A 253 -26.72 -21.46 -0.48
N LEU A 254 -27.02 -20.45 0.35
CA LEU A 254 -26.04 -19.55 0.97
C LEU A 254 -24.93 -20.30 1.71
N GLN A 255 -25.28 -21.39 2.41
CA GLN A 255 -24.30 -22.24 3.09
C GLN A 255 -23.28 -22.87 2.12
N LYS A 256 -23.73 -23.32 0.95
CA LYS A 256 -22.86 -23.94 -0.07
C LYS A 256 -21.97 -22.91 -0.75
N ALA A 257 -22.50 -21.72 -1.01
CA ALA A 257 -21.70 -20.61 -1.51
C ALA A 257 -20.59 -20.22 -0.54
N ARG A 258 -20.93 -20.13 0.75
CA ARG A 258 -19.95 -19.91 1.82
C ARG A 258 -18.89 -21.01 1.87
N TYR A 259 -19.29 -22.28 1.74
CA TYR A 259 -18.34 -23.40 1.71
C TYR A 259 -17.36 -23.27 0.56
N LEU A 260 -17.84 -22.99 -0.65
CA LEU A 260 -16.99 -22.75 -1.82
C LEU A 260 -16.02 -21.59 -1.61
N GLY A 261 -16.50 -20.49 -1.01
CA GLY A 261 -15.66 -19.33 -0.67
C GLY A 261 -14.53 -19.69 0.29
N GLU A 262 -14.85 -20.36 1.39
CA GLU A 262 -13.86 -20.78 2.41
C GLU A 262 -12.88 -21.85 1.89
N THR A 263 -13.23 -22.61 0.84
CA THR A 263 -12.35 -23.62 0.21
C THR A 263 -11.75 -23.17 -1.11
N THR A 264 -11.83 -21.88 -1.45
CA THR A 264 -11.36 -21.35 -2.74
C THR A 264 -9.92 -21.77 -3.04
N SER A 265 -9.01 -21.63 -2.07
CA SER A 265 -7.61 -22.02 -2.24
C SER A 265 -7.46 -23.51 -2.56
N LEU A 266 -8.17 -24.39 -1.85
CA LEU A 266 -8.15 -25.83 -2.10
C LEU A 266 -8.63 -26.18 -3.51
N ILE A 267 -9.64 -25.46 -4.02
CA ILE A 267 -10.17 -25.66 -5.38
C ILE A 267 -9.17 -25.16 -6.43
N GLU A 268 -8.61 -23.97 -6.21
CA GLU A 268 -7.60 -23.37 -7.09
C GLU A 268 -6.33 -24.22 -7.17
N ASP A 269 -5.98 -24.87 -6.06
CA ASP A 269 -4.86 -25.82 -5.97
C ASP A 269 -5.19 -27.22 -6.53
N GLY A 270 -6.42 -27.44 -7.01
CA GLY A 270 -6.89 -28.71 -7.56
C GLY A 270 -7.03 -29.83 -6.52
N LEU A 271 -7.03 -29.50 -5.23
CA LEU A 271 -7.11 -30.48 -4.15
C LEU A 271 -8.52 -31.02 -3.92
N VAL A 272 -9.52 -30.19 -4.23
CA VAL A 272 -10.93 -30.54 -4.18
C VAL A 272 -11.62 -29.88 -5.37
N ASN A 273 -12.73 -30.46 -5.84
CA ASN A 273 -13.52 -29.83 -6.89
C ASN A 273 -14.79 -29.15 -6.35
N VAL A 274 -15.39 -28.29 -7.17
CA VAL A 274 -16.59 -27.54 -6.82
C VAL A 274 -17.76 -28.44 -6.44
N ASP A 275 -17.93 -29.58 -7.10
CA ASP A 275 -19.08 -30.46 -6.88
C ASP A 275 -18.93 -31.29 -5.61
N GLU A 276 -17.70 -31.70 -5.26
CA GLU A 276 -17.36 -32.24 -3.95
C GLU A 276 -17.77 -31.27 -2.84
N VAL A 277 -17.38 -29.99 -2.94
CA VAL A 277 -17.71 -28.96 -1.94
C VAL A 277 -19.21 -28.73 -1.82
N LYS A 278 -19.92 -28.69 -2.95
CA LYS A 278 -21.40 -28.56 -2.95
C LYS A 278 -22.08 -29.73 -2.26
N SER A 279 -21.51 -30.94 -2.28
CA SER A 279 -22.09 -32.13 -1.65
C SER A 279 -21.89 -32.19 -0.12
N LEU A 280 -21.04 -31.32 0.45
CA LEU A 280 -20.64 -31.42 1.87
C LEU A 280 -21.75 -31.04 2.84
N ASP A 281 -21.96 -31.85 3.87
CA ASP A 281 -22.61 -31.41 5.10
C ASP A 281 -21.63 -30.60 5.97
N SER A 282 -22.11 -30.05 7.08
CA SER A 282 -21.29 -29.25 8.00
C SER A 282 -20.11 -30.04 8.62
N LYS A 283 -20.28 -31.34 8.86
CA LYS A 283 -19.23 -32.19 9.43
C LYS A 283 -18.12 -32.46 8.41
N LYS A 284 -18.50 -32.76 7.17
CA LYS A 284 -17.55 -32.96 6.06
C LYS A 284 -16.86 -31.66 5.67
N PHE A 285 -17.57 -30.53 5.70
CA PHE A 285 -16.97 -29.21 5.49
C PHE A 285 -15.91 -28.89 6.54
N ASN A 286 -16.17 -29.17 7.82
CA ASN A 286 -15.17 -28.99 8.87
C ASN A 286 -13.94 -29.88 8.67
N ARG A 287 -14.08 -31.08 8.11
CA ARG A 287 -12.94 -31.92 7.72
C ARG A 287 -12.16 -31.28 6.56
N MET A 288 -12.86 -30.78 5.55
CA MET A 288 -12.23 -30.11 4.42
C MET A 288 -11.49 -28.84 4.81
N LYS A 289 -12.02 -28.05 5.75
CA LYS A 289 -11.33 -26.86 6.30
C LYS A 289 -9.98 -27.21 6.94
N LYS A 290 -9.83 -28.43 7.45
CA LYS A 290 -8.56 -28.93 7.98
C LYS A 290 -7.56 -29.28 6.88
N LEU A 291 -8.02 -29.67 5.68
CA LEU A 291 -7.12 -29.81 4.52
C LEU A 291 -6.40 -28.49 4.21
N THR A 292 -7.01 -27.34 4.48
CA THR A 292 -6.35 -26.04 4.35
C THR A 292 -5.12 -25.93 5.25
N GLN A 293 -5.17 -26.48 6.47
CA GLN A 293 -4.05 -26.46 7.42
C GLN A 293 -2.85 -27.27 6.92
N VAL A 294 -3.10 -28.39 6.23
CA VAL A 294 -2.05 -29.26 5.70
C VAL A 294 -1.78 -29.05 4.20
N SER A 295 -2.42 -28.06 3.58
CA SER A 295 -2.31 -27.80 2.13
C SER A 295 -0.87 -27.58 1.67
N SER A 296 -0.03 -26.95 2.49
CA SER A 296 1.41 -26.76 2.22
C SER A 296 2.17 -28.09 2.11
N LEU A 297 1.80 -29.10 2.90
CA LEU A 297 2.37 -30.45 2.82
C LEU A 297 1.89 -31.18 1.57
N ILE A 298 0.64 -30.98 1.17
CA ILE A 298 0.11 -31.54 -0.07
C ILE A 298 0.81 -30.94 -1.29
N LYS A 299 0.94 -29.61 -1.34
CA LYS A 299 1.65 -28.90 -2.41
C LYS A 299 3.12 -29.26 -2.53
N SER A 300 3.76 -29.60 -1.42
CA SER A 300 5.16 -30.07 -1.41
C SER A 300 5.30 -31.56 -1.71
N GLY A 301 4.20 -32.26 -2.00
CA GLY A 301 4.18 -33.70 -2.29
C GLY A 301 4.53 -34.58 -1.09
N LYS A 302 4.53 -34.00 0.13
CA LYS A 302 4.84 -34.74 1.36
C LYS A 302 3.64 -35.53 1.86
N LEU A 303 2.42 -35.05 1.60
CA LEU A 303 1.16 -35.65 2.04
C LEU A 303 0.23 -35.79 0.83
N THR A 304 -0.44 -36.92 0.64
CA THR A 304 -1.46 -37.05 -0.41
C THR A 304 -2.79 -36.48 0.05
N ILE A 305 -3.68 -36.15 -0.90
CA ILE A 305 -5.04 -35.67 -0.58
C ILE A 305 -5.82 -36.72 0.21
N GLU A 306 -5.69 -37.99 -0.17
CA GLU A 306 -6.41 -39.09 0.49
C GLU A 306 -5.91 -39.28 1.93
N GLU A 307 -4.58 -39.27 2.15
CA GLU A 307 -4.05 -39.31 3.52
C GLU A 307 -4.52 -38.11 4.34
N ALA A 308 -4.58 -36.91 3.73
CA ALA A 308 -5.01 -35.71 4.41
C ALA A 308 -6.50 -35.74 4.81
N LYS A 309 -7.37 -36.39 4.02
CA LYS A 309 -8.81 -36.55 4.31
C LYS A 309 -9.06 -37.43 5.54
N ASP A 310 -8.16 -38.36 5.83
CA ASP A 310 -8.26 -39.29 6.95
C ASP A 310 -7.68 -38.74 8.26
N LEU A 311 -7.02 -37.58 8.23
CA LEU A 311 -6.47 -36.95 9.42
C LEU A 311 -7.56 -36.48 10.40
N THR A 312 -7.28 -36.67 11.68
CA THR A 312 -8.03 -36.08 12.79
C THR A 312 -7.77 -34.56 12.91
N ALA A 313 -8.50 -33.88 13.80
CA ALA A 313 -8.23 -32.46 14.08
C ALA A 313 -6.81 -32.26 14.61
N ASP A 314 -6.47 -33.06 15.62
CA ASP A 314 -5.21 -32.97 16.33
C ASP A 314 -4.04 -33.29 15.39
N GLU A 315 -4.15 -34.32 14.55
CA GLU A 315 -3.10 -34.61 13.55
C GLU A 315 -2.90 -33.47 12.54
N CYS A 316 -3.98 -32.79 12.10
CA CYS A 316 -3.83 -31.63 11.22
C CYS A 316 -3.08 -30.48 11.91
N GLU A 317 -3.34 -30.25 13.20
CA GLU A 317 -2.66 -29.23 13.99
C GLU A 317 -1.17 -29.58 14.20
N LEU A 318 -0.88 -30.82 14.58
CA LEU A 318 0.49 -31.33 14.73
C LEU A 318 1.28 -31.19 13.42
N LEU A 319 0.68 -31.55 12.29
CA LEU A 319 1.30 -31.44 10.97
C LEU A 319 1.48 -29.99 10.51
N ASN A 320 0.52 -29.12 10.79
CA ASN A 320 0.63 -27.70 10.49
C ASN A 320 1.80 -27.07 11.27
N ASN A 321 1.89 -27.32 12.58
CA ASN A 321 2.97 -26.80 13.41
C ASN A 321 4.36 -27.32 12.99
N THR A 322 4.43 -28.54 12.47
CA THR A 322 5.70 -29.15 12.05
C THR A 322 5.97 -29.06 10.53
N THR A 323 5.11 -28.37 9.79
CA THR A 323 5.21 -28.25 8.34
C THR A 323 6.59 -27.79 7.85
N PRO A 324 7.25 -26.79 8.46
CA PRO A 324 8.60 -26.39 8.04
C PRO A 324 9.58 -27.57 8.05
N LEU A 325 9.62 -28.31 9.16
CA LEU A 325 10.54 -29.45 9.37
C LEU A 325 10.23 -30.66 8.49
N ILE A 326 8.95 -30.92 8.20
CA ILE A 326 8.57 -31.99 7.27
C ILE A 326 9.02 -31.66 5.85
N LYS A 327 8.86 -30.39 5.43
CA LYS A 327 9.24 -29.95 4.09
C LYS A 327 10.75 -30.05 3.87
N THR A 328 11.53 -29.66 4.86
CA THR A 328 13.00 -29.74 4.86
C THR A 328 13.53 -31.14 5.17
N GLY A 329 12.67 -32.08 5.56
CA GLY A 329 13.01 -33.49 5.74
C GLY A 329 13.67 -33.82 7.08
N HIS A 330 13.65 -32.89 8.04
CA HIS A 330 14.16 -33.14 9.40
C HIS A 330 13.27 -34.10 10.19
N ILE A 331 11.98 -34.17 9.86
CA ILE A 331 11.04 -35.16 10.42
C ILE A 331 10.10 -35.70 9.34
N THR A 332 9.51 -36.86 9.60
CA THR A 332 8.46 -37.49 8.79
C THR A 332 7.06 -37.12 9.31
N ILE A 333 6.03 -37.31 8.49
CA ILE A 333 4.61 -37.17 8.90
C ILE A 333 4.29 -38.09 10.08
N GLU A 334 4.77 -39.34 10.06
CA GLU A 334 4.51 -40.31 11.13
C GLU A 334 5.22 -39.93 12.44
N GLN A 335 6.39 -39.30 12.37
CA GLN A 335 7.01 -38.71 13.56
C GLN A 335 6.20 -37.53 14.08
N ALA A 336 5.71 -36.65 13.20
CA ALA A 336 4.92 -35.49 13.58
C ALA A 336 3.60 -35.88 14.28
N LYS A 337 2.89 -36.90 13.76
CA LYS A 337 1.64 -37.41 14.34
C LYS A 337 1.80 -38.01 15.75
N ARG A 338 3.02 -38.41 16.13
CA ARG A 338 3.32 -38.98 17.46
C ARG A 338 3.73 -37.94 18.49
N LEU A 339 3.83 -36.68 18.09
CA LEU A 339 4.17 -35.59 18.99
C LEU A 339 2.98 -35.24 19.88
N THR A 340 3.28 -34.70 21.06
CA THR A 340 2.27 -33.92 21.78
C THR A 340 2.05 -32.57 21.11
N LEU A 341 0.94 -31.90 21.44
CA LEU A 341 0.68 -30.56 20.93
C LEU A 341 1.82 -29.59 21.31
N ASP A 342 2.25 -29.59 22.57
CA ASP A 342 3.35 -28.76 23.06
C ASP A 342 4.66 -29.04 22.31
N GLU A 343 5.00 -30.31 22.08
CA GLU A 343 6.19 -30.68 21.30
C GLU A 343 6.12 -30.13 19.87
N SER A 344 4.95 -30.21 19.22
CA SER A 344 4.76 -29.66 17.87
C SER A 344 4.93 -28.14 17.82
N ILE A 345 4.44 -27.42 18.83
CA ILE A 345 4.55 -25.97 18.95
C ILE A 345 6.01 -25.57 19.19
N ILE A 346 6.71 -26.27 20.09
CA ILE A 346 8.13 -26.07 20.36
C ILE A 346 8.96 -26.25 19.07
N LEU A 347 8.66 -27.29 18.29
CA LEU A 347 9.33 -27.53 17.01
C LEU A 347 9.06 -26.45 15.99
N ASN A 348 7.84 -25.90 15.94
CA ASN A 348 7.53 -24.76 15.08
C ASN A 348 8.40 -23.54 15.42
N TYR A 349 8.47 -23.20 16.72
CA TYR A 349 9.27 -22.07 17.20
C TYR A 349 10.77 -22.24 16.96
N THR A 350 11.26 -23.47 16.93
CA THR A 350 12.69 -23.76 16.79
C THR A 350 13.07 -24.23 15.39
N ALA A 351 12.14 -24.20 14.43
CA ALA A 351 12.33 -24.78 13.11
C ALA A 351 13.56 -24.23 12.38
N SER A 352 13.77 -22.92 12.41
CA SER A 352 14.91 -22.27 11.76
C SER A 352 16.27 -22.69 12.33
N LEU A 353 16.35 -22.93 13.64
CA LEU A 353 17.56 -23.40 14.31
C LEU A 353 17.83 -24.88 14.02
N ILE A 354 16.77 -25.68 13.86
CA ILE A 354 16.88 -27.08 13.44
C ILE A 354 17.34 -27.18 11.99
N GLU A 355 16.72 -26.41 11.11
CA GLU A 355 17.08 -26.34 9.68
C GLU A 355 18.52 -25.89 9.47
N SER A 356 19.03 -25.03 10.36
CA SER A 356 20.42 -24.55 10.33
C SER A 356 21.41 -25.48 11.03
N GLY A 357 20.95 -26.60 11.60
CA GLY A 357 21.80 -27.59 12.29
C GLY A 357 22.32 -27.16 13.67
N ILE A 358 21.91 -26.00 14.17
CA ILE A 358 22.29 -25.50 15.51
C ILE A 358 21.61 -26.30 16.61
N LEU A 359 20.36 -26.72 16.37
CA LEU A 359 19.55 -27.48 17.29
C LEU A 359 19.11 -28.80 16.65
N SER A 360 19.33 -29.95 17.30
CA SER A 360 18.73 -31.19 16.79
C SER A 360 17.26 -31.30 17.17
N PHE A 361 16.48 -32.04 16.38
CA PHE A 361 15.09 -32.41 16.71
C PHE A 361 14.94 -32.96 18.14
N GLN A 362 15.86 -33.84 18.57
CA GLN A 362 15.81 -34.45 19.90
C GLN A 362 16.13 -33.46 21.04
N GLN A 363 16.96 -32.46 20.78
CA GLN A 363 17.21 -31.39 21.75
C GLN A 363 16.01 -30.44 21.83
N ALA A 364 15.41 -30.08 20.68
CA ALA A 364 14.24 -29.22 20.64
C ALA A 364 13.08 -29.78 21.48
N LYS A 365 12.83 -31.09 21.38
CA LYS A 365 11.81 -31.79 22.18
C LYS A 365 11.97 -31.67 23.71
N LYS A 366 13.17 -31.34 24.20
CA LYS A 366 13.47 -31.22 25.64
C LYS A 366 13.33 -29.79 26.16
N LEU A 367 13.12 -28.82 25.27
CA LEU A 367 12.93 -27.43 25.66
C LEU A 367 11.58 -27.24 26.33
N SER A 368 11.53 -26.31 27.28
CA SER A 368 10.28 -25.71 27.71
C SER A 368 9.70 -24.81 26.61
N LEU A 369 8.40 -24.55 26.66
CA LEU A 369 7.76 -23.62 25.74
C LEU A 369 8.36 -22.21 25.80
N ASN A 370 8.75 -21.74 27.00
CA ASN A 370 9.35 -20.42 27.15
C ASN A 370 10.74 -20.34 26.51
N GLU A 371 11.58 -21.37 26.67
CA GLU A 371 12.87 -21.44 25.98
C GLU A 371 12.69 -21.47 24.46
N ALA A 372 11.71 -22.21 23.94
CA ALA A 372 11.42 -22.25 22.51
C ALA A 372 10.97 -20.88 21.97
N ILE A 373 10.12 -20.16 22.69
CA ILE A 373 9.69 -18.79 22.34
C ILE A 373 10.89 -17.84 22.31
N ASN A 374 11.76 -17.93 23.32
CA ASN A 374 12.97 -17.10 23.39
C ASN A 374 13.88 -17.39 22.19
N LEU A 375 14.13 -18.66 21.90
CA LEU A 375 14.93 -19.10 20.76
C LEU A 375 14.35 -18.65 19.43
N ASN A 376 13.02 -18.66 19.26
CA ASN A 376 12.40 -18.17 18.02
C ASN A 376 12.69 -16.68 17.78
N VAL A 377 12.56 -15.85 18.82
CA VAL A 377 12.85 -14.42 18.71
C VAL A 377 14.34 -14.18 18.47
N ALA A 378 15.20 -14.94 19.16
CA ALA A 378 16.64 -14.84 19.06
C ALA A 378 17.24 -15.53 17.82
N ALA A 379 16.49 -16.34 17.09
CA ALA A 379 17.04 -17.18 16.01
C ALA A 379 17.86 -16.39 14.98
N PRO A 380 17.42 -15.21 14.47
CA PRO A 380 18.25 -14.41 13.57
C PRO A 380 19.58 -13.96 14.18
N LEU A 381 19.60 -13.69 15.49
CA LEU A 381 20.82 -13.29 16.21
C LEU A 381 21.76 -14.47 16.42
N ILE A 382 21.23 -15.64 16.75
CA ILE A 382 22.01 -16.88 16.89
C ILE A 382 22.63 -17.25 15.54
N LEU A 383 21.84 -17.22 14.46
CA LEU A 383 22.31 -17.52 13.11
C LEU A 383 23.37 -16.54 12.59
N ALA A 384 23.35 -15.30 13.08
CA ALA A 384 24.34 -14.26 12.79
C ALA A 384 25.51 -14.22 13.78
N ASP A 385 25.61 -15.20 14.68
CA ASP A 385 26.62 -15.30 15.73
C ASP A 385 26.70 -14.02 16.61
N LYS A 386 25.54 -13.42 16.89
CA LYS A 386 25.40 -12.21 17.73
C LYS A 386 24.97 -12.54 19.15
N LEU A 387 24.22 -13.62 19.33
CA LEU A 387 23.76 -14.10 20.63
C LEU A 387 24.00 -15.60 20.72
N SER A 388 24.57 -16.07 21.83
CA SER A 388 24.78 -17.50 22.01
C SER A 388 23.46 -18.25 22.19
N PHE A 389 23.44 -19.53 21.82
CA PHE A 389 22.26 -20.37 21.98
C PHE A 389 21.81 -20.49 23.45
N GLU A 390 22.75 -20.60 24.39
CA GLU A 390 22.42 -20.74 25.81
C GLU A 390 21.94 -19.42 26.42
N ASP A 391 22.53 -18.28 26.06
CA ASP A 391 22.05 -16.98 26.53
C ASP A 391 20.64 -16.70 25.98
N ALA A 392 20.40 -17.06 24.71
CA ALA A 392 19.10 -16.93 24.10
C ALA A 392 18.00 -17.72 24.83
N LYS A 393 18.31 -18.91 25.38
CA LYS A 393 17.32 -19.67 26.16
C LYS A 393 16.90 -18.96 27.44
N GLN A 394 17.84 -18.24 28.06
CA GLN A 394 17.64 -17.59 29.36
C GLN A 394 17.02 -16.20 29.28
N LEU A 395 16.67 -15.70 28.08
CA LEU A 395 16.05 -14.40 27.91
C LEU A 395 14.81 -14.24 28.79
N THR A 396 14.75 -13.14 29.50
CA THR A 396 13.54 -12.68 30.16
C THR A 396 12.52 -12.17 29.13
N GLU A 397 11.27 -12.01 29.54
CA GLU A 397 10.25 -11.43 28.68
C GLU A 397 10.60 -10.00 28.22
N ASP A 398 11.18 -9.17 29.11
CA ASP A 398 11.60 -7.81 28.79
C ASP A 398 12.73 -7.80 27.74
N GLU A 399 13.77 -8.60 27.94
CA GLU A 399 14.86 -8.74 26.96
C GLU A 399 14.36 -9.24 25.61
N ARG A 400 13.44 -10.22 25.61
CA ARG A 400 12.81 -10.71 24.38
C ARG A 400 12.04 -9.62 23.65
N LEU A 401 11.26 -8.81 24.38
CA LEU A 401 10.52 -7.69 23.79
C LEU A 401 11.47 -6.64 23.22
N LYS A 402 12.56 -6.34 23.92
CA LYS A 402 13.59 -5.41 23.46
C LYS A 402 14.36 -5.89 22.24
N LEU A 403 14.53 -7.20 22.03
CA LEU A 403 15.18 -7.71 20.81
C LEU A 403 14.22 -7.78 19.62
N LYS A 404 12.92 -7.90 19.88
CA LYS A 404 11.90 -8.10 18.86
C LYS A 404 11.71 -6.85 18.00
N GLY A 405 12.03 -6.97 16.72
CA GLY A 405 11.88 -5.90 15.72
C GLY A 405 13.16 -5.10 15.47
N ILE A 406 14.06 -5.02 16.44
CA ILE A 406 15.39 -4.41 16.26
C ILE A 406 16.49 -5.41 15.91
N GLY A 407 16.21 -6.72 15.99
CA GLY A 407 17.15 -7.78 15.60
C GLY A 407 17.91 -7.53 14.28
N PRO A 408 17.27 -7.05 13.19
CA PRO A 408 17.98 -6.69 11.96
C PRO A 408 19.08 -5.65 12.14
N LEU A 409 18.90 -4.66 13.03
CA LEU A 409 19.94 -3.65 13.33
C LEU A 409 21.13 -4.26 14.04
N ILE A 410 20.88 -5.23 14.93
CA ILE A 410 21.93 -5.95 15.65
C ILE A 410 22.72 -6.86 14.70
N VAL A 411 22.02 -7.61 13.85
CA VAL A 411 22.65 -8.43 12.80
C VAL A 411 23.53 -7.58 11.89
N ALA A 412 23.08 -6.38 11.53
CA ALA A 412 23.81 -5.44 10.71
C ALA A 412 24.95 -4.69 11.42
N GLY A 413 25.17 -4.95 12.71
CA GLY A 413 26.19 -4.27 13.52
C GLY A 413 25.92 -2.77 13.73
N LYS A 414 24.66 -2.33 13.61
CA LYS A 414 24.24 -0.95 13.88
C LYS A 414 23.92 -0.72 15.37
N LEU A 415 23.64 -1.80 16.09
CA LEU A 415 23.34 -1.81 17.51
C LEU A 415 23.92 -3.09 18.13
N THR A 416 24.35 -3.03 19.38
CA THR A 416 24.74 -4.21 20.16
C THR A 416 23.56 -4.74 20.98
N ILE A 417 23.69 -5.95 21.52
CA ILE A 417 22.66 -6.53 22.40
C ILE A 417 22.55 -5.76 23.71
N ASN A 418 23.67 -5.32 24.28
CA ASN A 418 23.65 -4.54 25.52
C ASN A 418 22.96 -3.19 25.29
N GLU A 419 23.27 -2.49 24.20
CA GLU A 419 22.58 -1.25 23.85
C GLU A 419 21.07 -1.49 23.63
N ALA A 420 20.69 -2.62 23.04
CA ALA A 420 19.28 -3.01 22.90
C ALA A 420 18.58 -3.20 24.25
N TYR A 421 19.25 -3.81 25.24
CA TYR A 421 18.70 -4.01 26.57
C TYR A 421 18.56 -2.72 27.38
N GLU A 422 19.37 -1.71 27.08
CA GLU A 422 19.32 -0.40 27.73
C GLU A 422 18.28 0.55 27.12
N LEU A 423 17.69 0.20 25.96
CA LEU A 423 16.69 1.05 25.31
C LEU A 423 15.47 1.24 26.22
N THR A 424 15.02 2.50 26.29
CA THR A 424 13.68 2.81 26.78
C THR A 424 12.62 2.26 25.80
N PRO A 425 11.38 2.02 26.25
CA PRO A 425 10.30 1.60 25.36
C PRO A 425 10.08 2.54 24.16
N GLU A 426 10.28 3.85 24.36
CA GLU A 426 10.14 4.85 23.30
C GLU A 426 11.24 4.74 22.24
N GLU A 427 12.50 4.60 22.67
CA GLU A 427 13.64 4.41 21.78
C GLU A 427 13.53 3.09 21.01
N HIS A 428 13.13 2.01 21.68
CA HIS A 428 12.89 0.73 21.03
C HIS A 428 11.84 0.85 19.91
N LEU A 429 10.71 1.49 20.21
CA LEU A 429 9.66 1.71 19.22
C LEU A 429 10.17 2.58 18.06
N ASN A 430 10.94 3.64 18.35
CA ASN A 430 11.55 4.50 17.34
C ASN A 430 12.49 3.73 16.41
N LEU A 431 13.41 2.94 16.97
CA LEU A 431 14.38 2.16 16.21
C LEU A 431 13.71 1.07 15.38
N ASN A 432 12.70 0.39 15.92
CA ASN A 432 11.94 -0.61 15.18
C ASN A 432 11.28 -0.01 13.93
N VAL A 433 10.64 1.16 14.07
CA VAL A 433 10.02 1.88 12.94
C VAL A 433 11.06 2.38 11.94
N ALA A 434 12.18 2.92 12.44
CA ALA A 434 13.23 3.50 11.61
C ALA A 434 14.19 2.47 11.00
N ALA A 435 14.12 1.19 11.39
CA ALA A 435 15.10 0.18 11.02
C ALA A 435 15.38 0.11 9.51
N PRO A 436 14.39 0.15 8.60
CA PRO A 436 14.67 0.15 7.16
C PRO A 436 15.50 1.35 6.68
N LEU A 437 15.32 2.53 7.29
CA LEU A 437 16.07 3.74 6.95
C LEU A 437 17.49 3.71 7.52
N ILE A 438 17.65 3.18 8.74
CA ILE A 438 18.94 3.00 9.39
C ILE A 438 19.81 2.00 8.61
N MET A 439 19.21 0.90 8.17
CA MET A 439 19.88 -0.11 7.35
C MET A 439 20.42 0.47 6.04
N ARG A 440 19.74 1.47 5.47
CA ARG A 440 20.16 2.20 4.26
C ARG A 440 21.07 3.40 4.54
N SER A 441 21.42 3.63 5.81
CA SER A 441 22.21 4.78 6.25
C SER A 441 21.59 6.15 5.91
N PHE A 442 20.25 6.20 5.78
CA PHE A 442 19.51 7.45 5.62
C PHE A 442 19.20 8.13 6.95
N LEU A 443 19.17 7.36 8.03
CA LEU A 443 19.02 7.86 9.39
C LEU A 443 20.03 7.14 10.29
N ASP A 444 20.69 7.86 11.19
CA ASP A 444 21.55 7.24 12.19
C ASP A 444 20.74 6.78 13.42
N VAL A 445 21.30 5.83 14.17
CA VAL A 445 20.65 5.22 15.33
C VAL A 445 20.34 6.26 16.41
N GLU A 446 21.26 7.20 16.66
CA GLU A 446 21.11 8.20 17.72
C GLU A 446 20.06 9.25 17.39
N ALA A 447 19.95 9.65 16.13
CA ALA A 447 18.86 10.48 15.64
C ALA A 447 17.52 9.75 15.70
N ALA A 448 17.50 8.47 15.32
CA ALA A 448 16.30 7.65 15.38
C ALA A 448 15.79 7.50 16.83
N LYS A 449 16.66 7.28 17.82
CA LYS A 449 16.27 7.20 19.24
C LYS A 449 15.47 8.41 19.70
N LYS A 450 15.78 9.60 19.18
CA LYS A 450 15.21 10.90 19.59
C LYS A 450 13.95 11.32 18.81
N LEU A 451 13.39 10.45 17.98
CA LEU A 451 12.20 10.78 17.21
C LEU A 451 11.00 10.98 18.15
N SER A 452 10.31 12.10 17.98
CA SER A 452 8.98 12.32 18.55
C SER A 452 7.93 11.46 17.87
N ASP A 453 6.76 11.30 18.51
CA ASP A 453 5.61 10.59 17.93
C ASP A 453 5.24 11.07 16.53
N PHE A 454 5.29 12.39 16.30
CA PHE A 454 4.97 12.96 15.00
C PHE A 454 5.99 12.54 13.92
N GLN A 455 7.28 12.63 14.23
CA GLN A 455 8.35 12.21 13.31
C GLN A 455 8.28 10.70 13.04
N ARG A 456 7.93 9.91 14.06
CA ARG A 456 7.73 8.45 13.95
C ARG A 456 6.62 8.10 12.97
N ILE A 457 5.49 8.80 12.99
CA ILE A 457 4.37 8.60 12.05
C ILE A 457 4.80 8.92 10.61
N ASN A 458 5.51 10.04 10.42
CA ASN A 458 6.02 10.45 9.11
C ASN A 458 7.00 9.41 8.56
N ILE A 459 7.93 8.94 9.38
CA ILE A 459 8.90 7.91 9.01
C ILE A 459 8.24 6.57 8.74
N THR A 460 7.23 6.17 9.53
CA THR A 460 6.47 4.93 9.29
C THR A 460 5.84 4.94 7.91
N SER A 461 5.30 6.10 7.50
CA SER A 461 4.71 6.26 6.17
C SER A 461 5.78 6.11 5.09
N LEU A 462 6.94 6.75 5.26
CA LEU A 462 8.07 6.63 4.32
C LEU A 462 8.65 5.22 4.22
N ALA A 463 8.74 4.50 5.33
CA ALA A 463 9.24 3.13 5.36
C ALA A 463 8.29 2.14 4.63
N LYS A 464 6.99 2.47 4.56
CA LYS A 464 5.98 1.68 3.84
C LYS A 464 5.94 1.96 2.34
N PHE A 465 6.30 3.15 1.90
CA PHE A 465 6.46 3.44 0.47
C PHE A 465 7.69 2.69 -0.05
N ASN A 466 7.57 2.09 -1.23
CA ASN A 466 8.64 1.30 -1.85
C ASN A 466 9.93 2.12 -1.85
N LEU A 467 10.85 1.78 -0.94
CA LEU A 467 12.00 2.61 -0.56
C LEU A 467 13.00 2.87 -1.71
N GLY A 468 12.78 2.29 -2.90
CA GLY A 468 13.54 2.60 -4.11
C GLY A 468 13.46 4.07 -4.54
N SER A 469 12.40 4.79 -4.13
CA SER A 469 12.18 6.20 -4.48
C SER A 469 12.42 7.19 -3.34
N VAL A 470 12.77 6.74 -2.13
CA VAL A 470 12.92 7.64 -0.97
C VAL A 470 14.34 8.21 -0.94
N SER A 471 14.45 9.53 -1.09
CA SER A 471 15.73 10.25 -1.04
C SER A 471 16.23 10.48 0.40
N ARG A 472 17.49 10.89 0.57
CA ARG A 472 18.02 11.24 1.90
C ARG A 472 17.41 12.54 2.42
N GLU A 473 17.12 13.46 1.50
CA GLU A 473 16.42 14.71 1.75
C GLU A 473 15.01 14.46 2.30
N ASP A 474 14.31 13.46 1.76
CA ASP A 474 13.01 13.03 2.24
C ASP A 474 12.99 12.57 3.71
N VAL A 475 14.02 11.83 4.10
CA VAL A 475 14.19 11.36 5.48
C VAL A 475 14.52 12.54 6.39
N ASN A 476 15.43 13.42 5.97
CA ASN A 476 15.76 14.63 6.72
C ASN A 476 14.54 15.53 6.95
N LEU A 477 13.67 15.70 5.95
CA LEU A 477 12.42 16.47 6.09
C LEU A 477 11.48 15.83 7.12
N ALA A 478 11.29 14.50 7.07
CA ALA A 478 10.45 13.80 8.03
C ALA A 478 11.01 13.84 9.46
N CYS A 479 12.33 13.75 9.61
CA CYS A 479 13.02 13.87 10.90
C CYS A 479 13.00 15.31 11.44
N ASN A 480 13.00 16.34 10.60
CA ASN A 480 13.02 17.73 11.05
C ASN A 480 11.63 18.35 11.26
N ALA A 481 10.57 17.62 10.95
CA ALA A 481 9.21 18.07 11.15
C ALA A 481 8.94 18.24 12.66
N ARG A 482 8.89 19.49 13.14
CA ARG A 482 8.73 19.79 14.57
C ARG A 482 7.34 19.40 15.06
N SER A 483 7.28 18.82 16.25
CA SER A 483 6.06 18.70 17.04
C SER A 483 5.67 20.10 17.54
N ASN A 484 4.54 20.63 17.07
CA ASN A 484 3.93 21.85 17.59
C ASN A 484 3.27 21.58 18.96
N LYS A 485 4.08 21.30 19.98
CA LYS A 485 3.64 21.45 21.38
C LYS A 485 3.91 22.90 21.78
N PRO A 486 2.93 23.65 22.30
CA PRO A 486 3.22 24.96 22.88
C PRO A 486 4.24 24.76 24.02
N GLU A 487 5.32 25.55 24.02
CA GLU A 487 6.10 25.73 25.24
C GLU A 487 5.14 26.20 26.34
N PRO A 488 5.22 25.65 27.57
CA PRO A 488 4.44 26.21 28.66
C PRO A 488 4.82 27.68 28.80
N GLU A 489 3.84 28.57 28.62
CA GLU A 489 4.01 30.01 28.75
C GLU A 489 4.72 30.29 30.08
N ASN A 490 5.91 30.89 29.99
CA ASN A 490 6.59 31.41 31.16
C ASN A 490 5.72 32.55 31.72
N PRO A 491 5.11 32.41 32.91
CA PRO A 491 4.18 33.40 33.45
C PRO A 491 4.86 34.76 33.74
N ASP A 492 6.19 34.83 33.72
CA ASP A 492 6.94 36.05 34.05
C ASP A 492 7.10 37.03 32.87
N LYS A 493 6.53 36.77 31.68
CA LYS A 493 6.62 37.69 30.53
C LYS A 493 5.41 38.58 30.28
N GLN A 494 4.38 38.56 31.12
CA GLN A 494 3.20 39.45 30.95
C GLN A 494 3.31 40.85 31.57
N PHE A 495 4.46 41.24 32.13
CA PHE A 495 4.67 42.62 32.60
C PHE A 495 5.93 43.24 32.02
N SER A 496 5.87 43.70 30.76
CA SER A 496 6.57 44.92 30.31
C SER A 496 6.16 45.31 28.88
N ARG A 497 5.37 46.39 28.84
CA ARG A 497 5.00 47.28 27.72
C ARG A 497 3.85 46.87 26.82
#